data_AF-A0A3D4ENW2-F1
#
_entry.id   AF-A0A3D4ENW2-F1
#
_cell.length_a   1.000
_cell.length_b   1.000
_cell.length_c   1.000
_cell.angle_alpha   90.00
_cell.angle_beta   90.00
_cell.angle_gamma   90.00
#
_symmetry.space_group_name_H-M   'P 1'
#
loop_
_entity.id
_entity.type
_entity.pdbx_description
1 polymer ?
#
loop_
_entity_poly.entity_id
_entity_poly.type
_entity_poly.pdbx_seq_one_letter_code
_entity_poly.pdbx_strand_id
1 'polypeptide(L)'
;MFQDNKEEALKRCNAICKNTLMETLQIEFIDIGQDFLTAKMPVTSKVHQPDGVLHGGASVALAESVGSAASMMFLDVDKVFIRGIEISANHVKSISEGDVFAKATYLHKGRTTQLWQIKITNTAGDLISLVKLTTIALPKK
;
A
#
# COMPACT_ATOMS: atom_id res chain seq x y z
N MET A 1 7.04 5.42 -21.84
CA MET A 1 6.85 6.47 -20.80
C MET A 1 6.83 5.96 -19.36
N PHE A 2 6.20 4.83 -19.00
CA PHE A 2 6.32 4.25 -17.65
C PHE A 2 7.42 3.17 -17.49
N GLN A 3 7.87 2.56 -18.59
CA GLN A 3 8.88 1.49 -18.53
C GLN A 3 10.31 1.99 -18.31
N ASP A 4 10.62 3.23 -18.71
CA ASP A 4 12.02 3.69 -18.79
C ASP A 4 12.63 4.12 -17.45
N ASN A 5 11.90 4.10 -16.33
CA ASN A 5 12.56 4.16 -15.02
C ASN A 5 11.78 3.60 -13.82
N LYS A 6 11.35 2.34 -13.91
CA LYS A 6 10.77 1.61 -12.77
C LYS A 6 11.62 1.70 -11.51
N GLU A 7 12.93 1.57 -11.66
CA GLU A 7 13.88 1.60 -10.55
C GLU A 7 13.93 2.98 -9.88
N GLU A 8 13.98 4.07 -10.64
CA GLU A 8 13.93 5.42 -10.06
C GLU A 8 12.58 5.72 -9.43
N ALA A 9 11.48 5.25 -10.02
CA ALA A 9 10.15 5.39 -9.43
C ALA A 9 10.09 4.72 -8.05
N LEU A 10 10.59 3.48 -7.94
CA LEU A 10 10.68 2.77 -6.66
C LEU A 10 11.66 3.45 -5.69
N LYS A 11 12.80 3.98 -6.17
CA LYS A 11 13.71 4.77 -5.33
C LYS A 11 13.02 6.01 -4.74
N ARG A 12 12.22 6.73 -5.54
CA ARG A 12 11.44 7.89 -5.07
C ARG A 12 10.39 7.48 -4.04
N CYS A 13 9.67 6.37 -4.26
CA CYS A 13 8.72 5.84 -3.28
C CYS A 13 9.39 5.41 -1.97
N ASN A 14 10.52 4.73 -2.03
CA ASN A 14 11.22 4.30 -0.82
C ASN A 14 11.92 5.46 -0.09
N ALA A 15 12.26 6.56 -0.79
CA ALA A 15 12.84 7.75 -0.17
C ALA A 15 11.88 8.42 0.83
N ILE A 16 10.57 8.35 0.61
CA ILE A 16 9.56 8.94 1.51
C ILE A 16 9.25 8.06 2.74
N CYS A 17 9.83 6.86 2.85
CA CYS A 17 9.60 5.97 3.99
C CYS A 17 10.33 6.42 5.27
N LYS A 18 11.47 7.12 5.13
CA LYS A 18 12.32 7.53 6.26
C LYS A 18 11.59 8.44 7.25
N ASN A 19 11.79 8.19 8.54
CA ASN A 19 11.16 8.88 9.67
C ASN A 19 9.62 8.83 9.63
N THR A 20 9.06 7.70 9.17
CA THR A 20 7.61 7.48 9.13
C THR A 20 7.23 6.12 9.71
N LEU A 21 5.92 5.85 9.78
CA LEU A 21 5.42 4.52 10.11
C LEU A 21 5.92 3.44 9.15
N MET A 22 6.13 3.77 7.86
CA MET A 22 6.63 2.81 6.87
C MET A 22 8.01 2.29 7.24
N GLU A 23 8.93 3.15 7.68
CA GLU A 23 10.25 2.72 8.17
C GLU A 23 10.13 1.88 9.45
N THR A 24 9.27 2.30 10.39
CA THR A 24 9.02 1.54 11.64
C THR A 24 8.57 0.11 11.36
N LEU A 25 7.68 -0.06 10.38
CA LEU A 25 7.14 -1.35 9.97
C LEU A 25 7.99 -2.07 8.91
N GLN A 26 9.10 -1.48 8.46
CA GLN A 26 9.94 -2.01 7.37
C GLN A 26 9.16 -2.27 6.08
N ILE A 27 8.23 -1.36 5.76
CA ILE A 27 7.50 -1.37 4.50
C ILE A 27 8.44 -0.92 3.38
N GLU A 28 8.51 -1.70 2.31
CA GLU A 28 9.32 -1.40 1.13
C GLU A 28 8.47 -1.52 -0.14
N PHE A 29 8.51 -0.51 -1.01
CA PHE A 29 7.91 -0.56 -2.34
C PHE A 29 8.81 -1.38 -3.27
N ILE A 30 8.27 -2.44 -3.88
CA ILE A 30 9.06 -3.45 -4.59
C ILE A 30 8.70 -3.61 -6.07
N ASP A 31 7.50 -3.18 -6.48
CA ASP A 31 7.06 -3.34 -7.86
C ASP A 31 6.05 -2.26 -8.24
N ILE A 32 6.09 -1.84 -9.50
CA ILE A 32 5.17 -0.89 -10.10
C ILE A 32 4.91 -1.30 -11.54
N GLY A 33 3.64 -1.22 -11.93
CA GLY A 33 3.19 -1.42 -13.30
C GLY A 33 2.36 -0.24 -13.78
N GLN A 34 1.64 -0.44 -14.89
CA GLN A 34 0.80 0.59 -15.51
C GLN A 34 -0.37 1.02 -14.62
N ASP A 35 -0.89 0.11 -13.81
CA ASP A 35 -2.13 0.27 -13.03
C ASP A 35 -2.03 -0.28 -11.60
N PHE A 36 -0.82 -0.61 -11.16
CA PHE A 36 -0.58 -1.16 -9.83
C PHE A 36 0.72 -0.67 -9.18
N LEU A 37 0.73 -0.71 -7.86
CA LEU A 37 1.92 -0.58 -7.01
C LEU A 37 1.91 -1.69 -5.98
N THR A 38 3.08 -2.26 -5.69
CA THR A 38 3.24 -3.32 -4.69
C THR A 38 4.27 -2.91 -3.65
N ALA A 39 3.92 -3.11 -2.38
CA ALA A 39 4.84 -2.99 -1.25
C ALA A 39 4.89 -4.30 -0.46
N LYS A 40 6.00 -4.58 0.21
CA LYS A 40 6.16 -5.71 1.13
C LYS A 40 6.36 -5.23 2.56
N MET A 41 6.08 -6.11 3.52
CA MET A 41 6.35 -5.91 4.95
C MET A 41 6.71 -7.25 5.60
N PRO A 42 7.80 -7.32 6.40
CA PRO A 42 8.16 -8.53 7.11
C PRO A 42 7.23 -8.79 8.29
N VAL A 43 6.83 -10.05 8.47
CA VAL A 43 6.04 -10.53 9.61
C VAL A 43 7.02 -11.06 10.67
N THR A 44 7.17 -10.27 11.73
CA THR A 44 8.01 -10.57 12.89
C THR A 44 7.30 -10.12 14.16
N SER A 45 7.84 -10.46 15.34
CA SER A 45 7.28 -10.03 16.64
C SER A 45 7.02 -8.53 16.77
N LYS A 46 7.69 -7.68 15.99
CA LYS A 46 7.47 -6.22 15.93
C LYS A 46 6.07 -5.83 15.41
N VAL A 47 5.42 -6.69 14.64
CA VAL A 47 4.11 -6.45 14.02
C VAL A 47 3.08 -7.51 14.40
N HIS A 48 3.37 -8.33 15.42
CA HIS A 48 2.44 -9.33 15.92
C HIS A 48 1.37 -8.70 16.82
N GLN A 49 0.20 -9.31 16.81
CA GLN A 49 -0.75 -9.18 17.91
C GLN A 49 -0.38 -10.15 19.06
N PRO A 50 -1.04 -10.08 20.24
CA PRO A 50 -0.69 -10.90 21.40
C PRO A 50 -0.62 -12.41 21.14
N ASP A 51 -1.39 -12.93 20.17
CA ASP A 51 -1.42 -14.34 19.80
C ASP A 51 -0.24 -14.78 18.91
N GLY A 52 0.74 -13.91 18.65
CA GLY A 52 1.96 -14.26 17.90
C GLY A 52 1.78 -14.34 16.38
N VAL A 53 0.69 -13.79 15.85
CA VAL A 53 0.42 -13.67 14.41
C VAL A 53 0.35 -12.21 13.97
N LEU A 54 0.43 -11.94 12.67
CA LEU A 54 0.34 -10.59 12.10
C LEU A 54 -0.86 -9.80 12.62
N HIS A 55 -0.61 -8.61 13.16
CA HIS A 55 -1.64 -7.71 13.64
C HIS A 55 -2.45 -7.12 12.47
N GLY A 56 -3.78 -7.13 12.57
CA GLY A 56 -4.67 -6.60 11.52
C GLY A 56 -4.39 -5.14 11.17
N GLY A 57 -4.14 -4.30 12.20
CA GLY A 57 -3.71 -2.91 12.02
C GLY A 57 -2.38 -2.73 11.26
N ALA A 58 -1.43 -3.67 11.36
CA ALA A 58 -0.20 -3.62 10.56
C ALA A 58 -0.49 -3.92 9.08
N SER A 59 -1.43 -4.85 8.82
CA SER A 59 -1.93 -5.11 7.46
C SER A 59 -2.61 -3.87 6.87
N VAL A 60 -3.44 -3.17 7.65
CA VAL A 60 -4.10 -1.93 7.21
C VAL A 60 -3.07 -0.81 6.98
N ALA A 61 -2.06 -0.67 7.82
CA ALA A 61 -0.98 0.30 7.63
C ALA A 61 -0.19 0.05 6.33
N LEU A 62 0.14 -1.22 6.04
CA LEU A 62 0.75 -1.61 4.77
C LEU A 62 -0.17 -1.25 3.59
N ALA A 63 -1.46 -1.58 3.67
CA ALA A 63 -2.43 -1.31 2.61
C ALA A 63 -2.62 0.19 2.35
N GLU A 64 -2.82 0.99 3.41
CA GLU A 64 -2.97 2.46 3.32
C GLU A 64 -1.72 3.09 2.70
N SER A 65 -0.53 2.62 3.09
CA SER A 65 0.75 3.11 2.57
C SER A 65 0.88 2.88 1.06
N VAL A 66 0.60 1.65 0.60
CA VAL A 66 0.69 1.33 -0.83
C VAL A 66 -0.41 1.99 -1.65
N GLY A 67 -1.64 2.05 -1.15
CA GLY A 67 -2.75 2.69 -1.85
C GLY A 67 -2.60 4.22 -1.95
N SER A 68 -2.09 4.87 -0.91
CA SER A 68 -1.79 6.31 -0.92
C SER A 68 -0.67 6.64 -1.90
N ALA A 69 0.42 5.85 -1.89
CA ALA A 69 1.52 6.03 -2.83
C ALA A 69 1.08 5.79 -4.28
N ALA A 70 0.30 4.73 -4.54
CA ALA A 70 -0.26 4.47 -5.86
C ALA A 70 -1.10 5.66 -6.36
N SER A 71 -1.93 6.23 -5.49
CA SER A 71 -2.73 7.42 -5.83
C SER A 71 -1.88 8.60 -6.25
N MET A 72 -0.78 8.86 -5.55
CA MET A 72 0.15 9.93 -5.90
C MET A 72 0.88 9.67 -7.22
N MET A 73 1.16 8.42 -7.57
CA MET A 73 1.90 8.12 -8.81
C MET A 73 1.03 8.21 -10.07
N PHE A 74 -0.25 7.87 -9.96
CA PHE A 74 -1.15 7.76 -11.11
C PHE A 74 -2.06 8.98 -11.31
N LEU A 75 -1.94 10.00 -10.45
CA LEU A 75 -2.63 11.28 -10.54
C LEU A 75 -1.63 12.42 -10.68
N ASP A 76 -2.07 13.52 -11.30
CA ASP A 76 -1.25 14.73 -11.49
C ASP A 76 -1.08 15.48 -10.15
N VAL A 77 -0.12 15.03 -9.35
CA VAL A 77 0.16 15.56 -8.02
C VAL A 77 0.63 17.01 -8.02
N ASP A 78 0.99 17.60 -9.16
CA ASP A 78 1.31 19.02 -9.24
C ASP A 78 0.06 19.88 -9.10
N LYS A 79 -1.12 19.33 -9.42
CA LYS A 79 -2.41 20.04 -9.39
C LYS A 79 -3.28 19.68 -8.19
N VAL A 80 -3.09 18.50 -7.59
CA VAL A 80 -3.95 18.01 -6.51
C VAL A 80 -3.20 17.53 -5.27
N PHE A 81 -3.81 17.72 -4.11
CA PHE A 81 -3.50 16.99 -2.89
C PHE A 81 -4.38 15.74 -2.80
N ILE A 82 -3.80 14.64 -2.32
CA ILE A 82 -4.52 13.37 -2.15
C ILE A 82 -4.60 13.03 -0.67
N ARG A 83 -5.75 12.52 -0.24
CA ARG A 83 -5.92 12.03 1.14
C ARG A 83 -6.82 10.79 1.17
N GLY A 84 -6.45 9.80 1.98
CA GLY A 84 -7.35 8.69 2.33
C GLY A 84 -8.51 9.21 3.18
N ILE A 85 -9.72 8.76 2.89
CA ILE A 85 -10.95 9.17 3.61
C ILE A 85 -11.72 7.99 4.21
N GLU A 86 -11.52 6.78 3.70
CA GLU A 86 -12.10 5.55 4.24
C GLU A 86 -11.20 4.38 3.90
N ILE A 87 -11.04 3.46 4.86
CA ILE A 87 -10.36 2.20 4.66
C ILE A 87 -11.12 1.08 5.40
N SER A 88 -11.34 -0.04 4.71
CA SER A 88 -11.96 -1.24 5.27
C SER A 88 -11.18 -2.48 4.87
N ALA A 89 -11.04 -3.42 5.80
CA ALA A 89 -10.25 -4.63 5.62
C ALA A 89 -11.02 -5.89 6.06
N ASN A 90 -10.86 -6.97 5.30
CA ASN A 90 -11.27 -8.32 5.66
C ASN A 90 -10.02 -9.18 5.79
N HIS A 91 -9.70 -9.61 7.01
CA HIS A 91 -8.59 -10.52 7.29
C HIS A 91 -9.07 -11.96 7.07
N VAL A 92 -8.45 -12.67 6.13
CA VAL A 92 -8.92 -13.97 5.61
C VAL A 92 -8.07 -15.12 6.12
N LYS A 93 -6.77 -14.91 6.33
CA LYS A 93 -5.82 -15.95 6.77
C LYS A 93 -4.75 -15.36 7.68
N SER A 94 -4.35 -16.12 8.71
CA SER A 94 -3.27 -15.74 9.62
C SER A 94 -1.88 -16.11 9.08
N ILE A 95 -0.87 -15.35 9.49
CA ILE A 95 0.55 -15.61 9.20
C ILE A 95 1.38 -15.16 10.42
N SER A 96 2.39 -15.93 10.79
CA SER A 96 3.26 -15.67 11.96
C SER A 96 4.71 -15.36 11.61
N GLU A 97 5.13 -15.60 10.37
CA GLU A 97 6.51 -15.39 9.90
C GLU A 97 6.56 -15.20 8.39
N GLY A 98 7.70 -14.74 7.88
CA GLY A 98 7.93 -14.48 6.46
C GLY A 98 7.53 -13.06 6.05
N ASP A 99 7.14 -12.87 4.79
CA ASP A 99 6.77 -11.57 4.24
C ASP A 99 5.31 -11.56 3.77
N VAL A 100 4.68 -10.39 3.88
CA VAL A 100 3.42 -10.09 3.21
C VAL A 100 3.59 -9.04 2.14
N PHE A 101 2.82 -9.14 1.07
CA PHE A 101 2.89 -8.34 -0.14
C PHE A 101 1.53 -7.69 -0.41
N ALA A 102 1.46 -6.37 -0.35
CA ALA A 102 0.26 -5.61 -0.65
C ALA A 102 0.32 -5.03 -2.05
N LYS A 103 -0.57 -5.48 -2.94
CA LYS A 103 -0.71 -4.96 -4.31
C LYS A 103 -1.96 -4.11 -4.43
N ALA A 104 -1.78 -2.81 -4.66
CA ALA A 104 -2.84 -1.84 -4.88
C ALA A 104 -3.20 -1.74 -6.37
N THR A 105 -4.49 -1.76 -6.68
CA THR A 105 -5.06 -1.57 -8.03
C THR A 105 -6.34 -0.75 -7.94
N TYR A 106 -6.66 0.03 -8.99
CA TYR A 106 -7.93 0.76 -9.02
C TYR A 106 -9.12 -0.19 -9.20
N LEU A 107 -10.17 0.01 -8.39
CA LEU A 107 -11.54 -0.41 -8.73
C LEU A 107 -12.30 0.72 -9.43
N HIS A 108 -12.01 1.97 -9.06
CA HIS A 108 -12.60 3.16 -9.68
C HIS A 108 -11.58 4.31 -9.67
N LYS A 109 -11.34 4.93 -10.84
CA LYS A 109 -10.45 6.08 -11.00
C LYS A 109 -11.25 7.32 -11.41
N GLY A 110 -11.98 7.89 -10.46
CA GLY A 110 -12.74 9.12 -10.66
C GLY A 110 -11.85 10.37 -10.57
N ARG A 111 -12.39 11.50 -11.03
CA ARG A 111 -11.70 12.81 -10.97
C ARG A 111 -11.50 13.29 -9.53
N THR A 112 -12.51 13.11 -8.68
CA THR A 112 -12.50 13.59 -7.29
C THR A 112 -12.22 12.48 -6.30
N THR A 113 -12.79 11.28 -6.49
CA THR A 113 -12.57 10.14 -5.61
C THR A 113 -11.97 8.97 -6.38
N GLN A 114 -11.18 8.16 -5.69
CA GLN A 114 -10.65 6.92 -6.21
C GLN A 114 -10.91 5.80 -5.22
N LEU A 115 -11.29 4.64 -5.74
CA LEU A 115 -11.48 3.42 -4.96
C LEU A 115 -10.40 2.43 -5.36
N TRP A 116 -9.69 1.92 -4.36
CA TRP A 116 -8.60 0.97 -4.49
C TRP A 116 -9.01 -0.38 -3.94
N GLN A 117 -8.59 -1.42 -4.64
CA GLN A 117 -8.48 -2.77 -4.08
C GLN A 117 -7.02 -3.05 -3.80
N ILE A 118 -6.73 -3.43 -2.56
CA ILE A 118 -5.40 -3.84 -2.12
C ILE A 118 -5.49 -5.28 -1.63
N LYS A 119 -4.84 -6.19 -2.34
CA LYS A 119 -4.70 -7.59 -1.92
C LYS A 119 -3.39 -7.76 -1.18
N ILE A 120 -3.45 -8.25 0.05
CA ILE A 120 -2.28 -8.64 0.84
C ILE A 120 -2.14 -10.15 0.75
N THR A 121 -1.02 -10.61 0.20
CA THR A 121 -0.71 -12.05 0.07
C THR A 121 0.58 -12.41 0.79
N ASN A 122 0.78 -13.69 1.09
CA ASN A 122 2.09 -14.21 1.53
C ASN A 122 2.96 -14.62 0.31
N THR A 123 4.15 -15.15 0.57
CA THR A 123 5.07 -15.65 -0.47
C THR A 123 4.50 -16.80 -1.30
N ALA A 124 3.59 -17.60 -0.74
CA ALA A 124 2.91 -18.67 -1.47
C ALA A 124 1.75 -18.16 -2.35
N GLY A 125 1.42 -16.87 -2.29
CA GLY A 125 0.31 -16.26 -3.02
C GLY A 125 -1.05 -16.40 -2.33
N ASP A 126 -1.10 -16.94 -1.10
CA ASP A 126 -2.34 -17.02 -0.33
C ASP A 126 -2.82 -15.62 0.06
N LEU A 127 -4.14 -15.38 -0.04
CA LEU A 127 -4.75 -14.14 0.43
C LEU A 127 -4.76 -14.08 1.97
N ILE A 128 -4.05 -13.11 2.52
CA ILE A 128 -4.00 -12.81 3.96
C ILE A 128 -5.08 -11.80 4.33
N SER A 129 -5.19 -10.71 3.56
CA SER A 129 -6.19 -9.66 3.80
C SER A 129 -6.60 -9.00 2.49
N LEU A 130 -7.89 -8.71 2.34
CA LEU A 130 -8.42 -7.88 1.27
C LEU A 130 -8.78 -6.52 1.87
N VAL A 131 -8.26 -5.44 1.28
CA VAL A 131 -8.47 -4.09 1.77
C VAL A 131 -9.04 -3.21 0.66
N LYS A 132 -9.98 -2.34 1.02
CA LYS A 132 -10.46 -1.26 0.17
C LYS A 132 -10.04 0.07 0.77
N LEU A 133 -9.49 0.95 -0.06
CA LEU A 133 -9.14 2.31 0.32
C LEU A 133 -9.86 3.28 -0.61
N THR A 134 -10.52 4.26 -0.03
CA THR A 134 -11.08 5.39 -0.75
C THR A 134 -10.20 6.62 -0.54
N THR A 135 -9.73 7.23 -1.63
CA THR A 135 -9.00 8.50 -1.60
C THR A 135 -9.81 9.62 -2.22
N ILE A 136 -9.54 10.86 -1.79
CA ILE A 136 -10.05 12.09 -2.40
C ILE A 136 -8.88 12.90 -2.97
N ALA A 137 -9.07 13.46 -4.16
CA ALA A 137 -8.18 14.41 -4.82
C ALA A 137 -8.79 15.82 -4.73
N LEU A 138 -8.05 16.74 -4.12
CA LEU A 138 -8.45 18.13 -3.89
C LEU A 138 -7.50 19.08 -4.62
N PRO A 139 -7.96 20.15 -5.26
CA PRO A 139 -7.08 21.13 -5.90
C PRO A 139 -6.06 21.72 -4.92
N LYS A 140 -4.81 21.89 -5.37
CA LYS A 140 -3.83 22.72 -4.64
C LYS A 140 -4.24 24.20 -4.76
N LYS A 141 -4.08 24.95 -3.67
CA LYS A 141 -4.26 26.42 -3.66
C LYS A 141 -3.07 27.10 -4.30
#